data_AF-V9L2Z9-F1
#
_entry.id   AF-V9L2Z9-F1
#
_cell.length_a   1.000
_cell.length_b   1.000
_cell.length_c   1.000
_cell.angle_alpha   90.00
_cell.angle_beta   90.00
_cell.angle_gamma   90.00
#
_symmetry.space_group_name_H-M   'P 1'
#
loop_
_entity.id
_entity.type
_entity.pdbx_description
1 polymer ?
#
loop_
_entity_poly.entity_id
_entity_poly.type
_entity_poly.pdbx_seq_one_letter_code
_entity_poly.pdbx_strand_id
1 'polypeptide(L)'
;PSGNYLAAIADNKQLILFHTRPWRCLSVRTAARRCTSLAIPQAEDRVLLADKSGDIYSFSIHQPQEAGHLQLGHLSMLLAVAVSPDDRYLVTSDRDEKIRVSFLEKPHVIEAFCLGHSEFVSELFIPPNHPQLLVSGSGDGTLRLWDFTRGKELHCCDLRSLEPWCRGSEERQVAVVRITHSLQGDYLAVLCDKKSQKIQI
;
A
#
# COMPACT_ATOMS: atom_id res chain seq x y z
N PRO A 1 6.82 -2.58 13.53
CA PRO A 1 8.19 -2.96 13.17
C PRO A 1 9.15 -2.43 14.23
N SER A 2 10.25 -3.13 14.48
CA SER A 2 11.25 -2.75 15.50
C SER A 2 11.97 -1.44 15.14
N GLY A 3 11.93 -1.08 13.85
CA GLY A 3 12.63 0.07 13.29
C GLY A 3 14.10 -0.21 12.99
N ASN A 4 14.55 -1.48 13.04
CA ASN A 4 15.92 -1.89 12.76
C ASN A 4 16.28 -1.87 11.27
N TYR A 5 15.28 -1.94 10.39
CA TYR A 5 15.47 -1.98 8.94
C TYR A 5 14.70 -0.87 8.24
N LEU A 6 15.30 -0.36 7.17
CA LEU A 6 14.66 0.55 6.23
C LEU A 6 14.90 0.04 4.81
N ALA A 7 13.83 -0.09 4.04
CA ALA A 7 13.89 -0.40 2.62
C ALA A 7 13.51 0.83 1.80
N ALA A 8 14.24 1.07 0.72
CA ALA A 8 13.98 2.14 -0.22
C ALA A 8 13.97 1.60 -1.65
N ILE A 9 13.12 2.18 -2.48
CA ILE A 9 13.08 1.92 -3.93
C ILE A 9 13.52 3.17 -4.68
N ALA A 10 14.22 2.97 -5.79
CA ALA A 10 14.63 4.03 -6.70
C ALA A 10 14.05 3.80 -8.10
N ASP A 11 13.92 4.88 -8.89
CA ASP A 11 13.32 4.83 -10.24
C ASP A 11 14.10 3.94 -11.21
N ASN A 12 15.38 3.68 -10.93
CA ASN A 12 16.23 2.74 -11.67
C ASN A 12 15.98 1.27 -11.28
N LYS A 13 14.86 0.95 -10.61
CA LYS A 13 14.46 -0.40 -10.16
C LYS A 13 15.36 -0.96 -9.05
N GLN A 14 16.13 -0.14 -8.37
CA GLN A 14 16.93 -0.61 -7.23
C GLN A 14 16.07 -0.70 -5.97
N LEU A 15 16.19 -1.82 -5.28
CA LEU A 15 15.79 -2.03 -3.90
C LEU A 15 17.03 -1.91 -3.02
N ILE A 16 17.04 -0.93 -2.13
CA ILE A 16 18.14 -0.67 -1.20
C ILE A 16 17.66 -1.00 0.21
N LEU A 17 18.37 -1.87 0.91
CA LEU A 17 18.06 -2.25 2.29
C LEU A 17 19.13 -1.70 3.23
N PHE A 18 18.70 -1.04 4.29
CA PHE A 18 19.54 -0.51 5.35
C PHE A 18 19.23 -1.18 6.69
N HIS A 19 20.27 -1.41 7.48
CA HIS A 19 20.15 -1.49 8.93
C HIS A 19 20.24 -0.09 9.50
N THR A 20 19.47 0.22 10.53
CA THR A 20 19.36 1.59 11.08
C THR A 20 20.18 1.80 12.36
N ARG A 21 20.65 0.73 13.02
CA ARG A 21 21.33 0.78 14.33
C ARG A 21 22.57 -0.13 14.42
N PRO A 22 23.72 0.22 13.82
CA PRO A 22 24.02 1.50 13.18
C PRO A 22 23.51 1.56 11.73
N TRP A 23 23.39 2.78 11.22
CA TRP A 23 23.09 3.06 9.83
C TRP A 23 24.12 2.43 8.90
N ARG A 24 23.69 1.43 8.13
CA ARG A 24 24.53 0.72 7.17
C ARG A 24 23.67 0.19 6.02
N CYS A 25 24.12 0.42 4.79
CA CYS A 25 23.56 -0.27 3.62
C CYS A 25 23.92 -1.77 3.69
N LEU A 26 22.89 -2.63 3.73
CA LEU A 26 23.02 -4.08 3.76
C LEU A 26 23.04 -4.68 2.36
N SER A 27 22.21 -4.17 1.45
CA SER A 27 22.18 -4.61 0.05
C SER A 27 21.62 -3.56 -0.90
N VAL A 28 22.04 -3.69 -2.16
CA VAL A 28 21.42 -3.06 -3.33
C VAL A 28 21.09 -4.18 -4.30
N ARG A 29 19.79 -4.39 -4.54
CA ARG A 29 19.27 -5.44 -5.43
C ARG A 29 18.44 -4.81 -6.53
N THR A 30 18.30 -5.49 -7.65
CA THR A 30 17.53 -4.99 -8.79
C THR A 30 16.19 -5.73 -8.88
N ALA A 31 15.09 -4.97 -8.87
CA ALA A 31 13.75 -5.47 -9.12
C ALA A 31 13.51 -5.69 -10.62
N ALA A 32 12.58 -6.60 -10.95
CA ALA A 32 12.25 -6.94 -12.33
C ALA A 32 11.67 -5.75 -13.11
N ARG A 33 10.77 -4.99 -12.45
CA ARG A 33 10.10 -3.80 -13.00
C ARG A 33 10.22 -2.62 -12.04
N ARG A 34 9.64 -1.49 -12.45
CA ARG A 34 9.54 -0.30 -11.61
C ARG A 34 8.66 -0.64 -10.41
N CYS A 35 9.21 -0.46 -9.21
CA CYS A 35 8.51 -0.71 -7.96
C CYS A 35 7.47 0.38 -7.71
N THR A 36 6.35 0.01 -7.11
CA THR A 36 5.25 0.92 -6.78
C THR A 36 5.08 1.07 -5.27
N SER A 37 5.33 0.00 -4.51
CA SER A 37 5.17 -0.01 -3.06
C SER A 37 6.05 -1.07 -2.39
N LEU A 38 6.30 -0.89 -1.09
CA LEU A 38 7.10 -1.79 -0.26
C LEU A 38 6.40 -2.03 1.09
N ALA A 39 6.61 -3.21 1.65
CA ALA A 39 6.27 -3.51 3.04
C ALA A 39 7.33 -4.40 3.69
N ILE A 40 7.52 -4.24 5.00
CA ILE A 40 8.33 -5.13 5.84
C ILE A 40 7.39 -5.72 6.90
N PRO A 41 7.18 -7.05 6.94
CA PRO A 41 6.44 -7.72 8.01
C PRO A 41 7.07 -7.45 9.40
N GLN A 42 6.32 -7.64 10.47
CA GLN A 42 6.80 -7.50 11.85
C GLN A 42 7.93 -8.49 12.20
N ALA A 43 7.93 -9.67 11.57
CA ALA A 43 8.97 -10.68 11.68
C ALA A 43 10.33 -10.17 11.15
N GLU A 44 10.34 -9.14 10.30
CA GLU A 44 11.55 -8.52 9.73
C GLU A 44 12.48 -9.53 9.03
N ASP A 45 11.90 -10.58 8.44
CA ASP A 45 12.61 -11.66 7.74
C ASP A 45 12.79 -11.36 6.24
N ARG A 46 11.90 -10.54 5.66
CA ARG A 46 11.86 -10.20 4.24
C ARG A 46 11.29 -8.81 3.96
N VAL A 47 11.58 -8.30 2.77
CA VAL A 47 10.93 -7.12 2.18
C VAL A 47 9.99 -7.60 1.09
N LEU A 48 8.72 -7.21 1.17
CA LEU A 48 7.75 -7.38 0.10
C LEU A 48 7.82 -6.17 -0.82
N LEU A 49 7.87 -6.43 -2.12
CA LEU A 49 7.99 -5.41 -3.15
C LEU A 49 6.90 -5.61 -4.19
N ALA A 50 6.05 -4.60 -4.34
CA ALA A 50 5.07 -4.52 -5.41
C ALA A 50 5.65 -3.78 -6.61
N ASP A 51 5.34 -4.25 -7.81
CA ASP A 51 5.80 -3.60 -9.03
C ASP A 51 4.66 -3.26 -10.00
N LYS A 52 5.03 -2.50 -11.04
CA LYS A 52 4.08 -1.99 -12.01
C LYS A 52 3.43 -3.06 -12.91
N SER A 53 3.94 -4.30 -12.96
CA SER A 53 3.29 -5.38 -13.74
C SER A 53 2.18 -6.07 -12.97
N GLY A 54 2.03 -5.76 -11.68
CA GLY A 54 1.04 -6.40 -10.82
C GLY A 54 1.64 -7.48 -9.92
N ASP A 55 2.97 -7.61 -9.88
CA ASP A 55 3.64 -8.71 -9.18
C ASP A 55 4.10 -8.27 -7.78
N ILE A 56 4.04 -9.20 -6.82
CA ILE A 56 4.69 -9.08 -5.51
C ILE A 56 5.89 -10.02 -5.47
N TYR A 57 7.05 -9.48 -5.11
CA TYR A 57 8.27 -10.23 -4.84
C TYR A 57 8.63 -10.18 -3.36
N SER A 58 9.20 -11.27 -2.84
CA SER A 58 9.77 -11.36 -1.51
C SER A 58 11.29 -11.38 -1.60
N PHE A 59 11.95 -10.51 -0.85
CA PHE A 59 13.40 -10.40 -0.78
C PHE A 59 13.87 -10.64 0.65
N SER A 60 14.66 -11.70 0.89
CA SER A 60 15.17 -11.99 2.23
C SER A 60 15.99 -10.83 2.80
N ILE A 61 15.78 -10.52 4.08
CA ILE A 61 16.60 -9.58 4.86
C ILE A 61 17.86 -10.28 5.36
N HIS A 62 17.73 -11.55 5.79
CA HIS A 62 18.85 -12.36 6.30
C HIS A 62 19.80 -12.87 5.21
N GLN A 63 19.31 -12.99 3.97
CA GLN A 63 20.11 -13.34 2.79
C GLN A 63 20.14 -12.16 1.80
N PRO A 64 20.86 -11.07 2.12
CA PRO A 64 20.79 -9.80 1.38
C PRO A 64 21.30 -9.87 -0.07
N GLN A 65 21.95 -10.97 -0.47
CA GLN A 65 22.42 -11.19 -1.84
C GLN A 65 21.46 -12.04 -2.68
N GLU A 66 20.46 -12.66 -2.05
CA GLU A 66 19.50 -13.50 -2.75
C GLU A 66 18.56 -12.65 -3.61
N ALA A 67 18.23 -13.18 -4.79
CA ALA A 67 17.25 -12.59 -5.69
C ALA A 67 15.84 -12.66 -5.07
N GLY A 68 14.96 -11.78 -5.54
CA GLY A 68 13.57 -11.77 -5.10
C GLY A 68 12.78 -12.95 -5.68
N HIS A 69 11.91 -13.54 -4.87
CA HIS A 69 11.03 -14.63 -5.27
C HIS A 69 9.61 -14.13 -5.51
N LEU A 70 9.04 -14.42 -6.68
CA LEU A 70 7.65 -14.09 -6.99
C LEU A 70 6.71 -14.78 -5.99
N GLN A 71 5.81 -14.01 -5.38
CA GLN A 71 4.85 -14.49 -4.38
C GLN A 71 3.44 -14.63 -4.96
N LEU A 72 3.01 -13.62 -5.72
CA LEU A 72 1.72 -13.58 -6.42
C LEU A 72 1.77 -12.52 -7.52
N GLY A 73 0.81 -12.60 -8.45
CA GLY A 73 0.59 -11.59 -9.49
C GLY A 73 -0.89 -11.19 -9.60
N HIS A 74 -1.12 -9.92 -9.90
CA HIS A 74 -2.37 -9.33 -10.35
C HIS A 74 -2.29 -9.11 -11.87
N LEU A 75 -3.44 -9.02 -12.53
CA LEU A 75 -3.50 -8.65 -13.95
C LEU A 75 -3.35 -7.15 -14.18
N SER A 76 -3.63 -6.36 -13.14
CA SER A 76 -3.53 -4.90 -13.14
C SER A 76 -2.36 -4.43 -12.29
N MET A 77 -1.90 -3.22 -12.55
CA MET A 77 -0.81 -2.57 -11.84
C MET A 77 -1.12 -2.49 -10.35
N LEU A 78 -0.22 -3.02 -9.51
CA LEU A 78 -0.30 -2.83 -8.06
C LEU A 78 0.13 -1.43 -7.67
N LEU A 79 -0.62 -0.80 -6.77
CA LEU A 79 -0.40 0.57 -6.33
C LEU A 79 0.03 0.66 -4.87
N ALA A 80 -0.53 -0.19 -4.00
CA ALA A 80 -0.12 -0.26 -2.60
C ALA A 80 -0.06 -1.69 -2.09
N VAL A 81 0.81 -1.90 -1.09
CA VAL A 81 0.91 -3.14 -0.33
C VAL A 81 0.95 -2.82 1.17
N ALA A 82 0.23 -3.60 1.97
CA ALA A 82 0.26 -3.53 3.42
C ALA A 82 0.32 -4.94 4.02
N VAL A 83 0.97 -5.08 5.17
CA VAL A 83 1.02 -6.32 5.95
C VAL A 83 0.32 -6.06 7.28
N SER A 84 -0.53 -6.99 7.71
CA SER A 84 -1.20 -6.86 9.01
C SER A 84 -0.20 -6.91 10.16
N PRO A 85 -0.45 -6.23 11.30
CA PRO A 85 0.48 -6.20 12.44
C PRO A 85 0.78 -7.56 13.09
N ASP A 86 0.06 -8.60 12.73
CA ASP A 86 0.26 -9.98 13.20
C ASP A 86 0.90 -10.88 12.12
N ASP A 87 1.35 -10.30 11.01
CA ASP A 87 1.94 -10.99 9.85
C ASP A 87 1.07 -12.11 9.26
N ARG A 88 -0.25 -12.08 9.50
CA ARG A 88 -1.15 -13.08 8.93
C ARG A 88 -1.62 -12.74 7.53
N TYR A 89 -1.79 -11.46 7.23
CA TYR A 89 -2.41 -11.00 6.00
C TYR A 89 -1.52 -10.07 5.19
N LEU A 90 -1.54 -10.30 3.88
CA LEU A 90 -1.03 -9.42 2.85
C LEU A 90 -2.23 -8.75 2.17
N VAL A 91 -2.26 -7.42 2.21
CA VAL A 91 -3.28 -6.61 1.54
C VAL A 91 -2.65 -5.87 0.37
N THR A 92 -3.23 -6.03 -0.82
CA THR A 92 -2.77 -5.38 -2.04
C THR A 92 -3.90 -4.58 -2.66
N SER A 93 -3.57 -3.47 -3.30
CA SER A 93 -4.50 -2.72 -4.12
C SER A 93 -3.97 -2.52 -5.53
N ASP A 94 -4.87 -2.52 -6.51
CA ASP A 94 -4.54 -2.34 -7.91
C ASP A 94 -5.24 -1.14 -8.57
N ARG A 95 -4.86 -0.89 -9.82
CA ARG A 95 -5.41 0.18 -10.65
C ARG A 95 -6.86 -0.08 -11.07
N ASP A 96 -7.34 -1.32 -10.97
CA ASP A 96 -8.70 -1.73 -11.34
C ASP A 96 -9.62 -1.79 -10.10
N GLU A 97 -9.36 -0.91 -9.13
CA GLU A 97 -10.26 -0.61 -7.99
C GLU A 97 -10.28 -1.68 -6.88
N LYS A 98 -9.61 -2.81 -7.08
CA LYS A 98 -9.70 -3.95 -6.16
C LYS A 98 -8.71 -3.81 -5.03
N ILE A 99 -9.18 -4.14 -3.84
CA ILE A 99 -8.35 -4.44 -2.68
C ILE A 99 -8.48 -5.92 -2.40
N ARG A 100 -7.37 -6.64 -2.45
CA ARG A 100 -7.29 -8.08 -2.20
C ARG A 100 -6.64 -8.33 -0.84
N VAL A 101 -7.22 -9.24 -0.08
CA VAL A 101 -6.69 -9.72 1.20
C VAL A 101 -6.31 -11.18 1.04
N SER A 102 -5.04 -11.52 1.26
CA SER A 102 -4.52 -12.89 1.16
C SER A 102 -3.75 -13.26 2.42
N PHE A 103 -3.54 -14.56 2.66
CA PHE A 103 -2.63 -14.99 3.72
C PHE A 103 -1.18 -14.70 3.37
N LEU A 104 -0.40 -14.14 4.29
CA LEU A 104 0.99 -13.74 4.02
C LEU A 104 1.89 -14.93 3.65
N GLU A 105 1.79 -16.05 4.39
CA GLU A 105 2.59 -17.26 4.13
C GLU A 105 2.05 -18.11 2.97
N LYS A 106 0.81 -17.85 2.54
CA LYS A 106 0.18 -18.55 1.42
C LYS A 106 -0.55 -17.54 0.54
N PRO A 107 0.18 -16.67 -0.19
CA PRO A 107 -0.45 -15.54 -0.85
C PRO A 107 -1.45 -15.92 -1.93
N HIS A 108 -1.41 -17.15 -2.45
CA HIS A 108 -2.40 -17.70 -3.38
C HIS A 108 -3.77 -17.96 -2.72
N VAL A 109 -3.85 -18.05 -1.40
CA VAL A 109 -5.11 -18.19 -0.66
C VAL A 109 -5.65 -16.79 -0.36
N ILE A 110 -6.74 -16.46 -1.04
CA ILE A 110 -7.45 -15.19 -0.88
C ILE A 110 -8.48 -15.36 0.24
N GLU A 111 -8.40 -14.48 1.25
CA GLU A 111 -9.36 -14.43 2.35
C GLU A 111 -10.60 -13.62 1.95
N ALA A 112 -10.39 -12.43 1.36
CA ALA A 112 -11.46 -11.51 1.02
C ALA A 112 -11.06 -10.53 -0.09
N PHE A 113 -12.07 -9.86 -0.63
CA PHE A 113 -11.93 -8.64 -1.43
C PHE A 113 -12.72 -7.52 -0.78
N CYS A 114 -12.12 -6.33 -0.69
CA CYS A 114 -12.85 -5.12 -0.30
C CYS A 114 -13.25 -4.39 -1.59
N LEU A 115 -14.53 -4.44 -1.92
CA LEU A 115 -15.09 -3.90 -3.16
C LEU A 115 -16.00 -2.71 -2.85
N GLY A 116 -15.82 -1.59 -3.56
CA GLY A 116 -16.66 -0.41 -3.39
C GLY A 116 -16.08 0.86 -3.99
N HIS A 117 -14.76 0.96 -4.08
CA HIS A 117 -14.12 2.03 -4.84
C HIS A 117 -14.49 1.97 -6.32
N SER A 118 -14.58 3.13 -6.97
CA SER A 118 -14.92 3.25 -8.39
C SER A 118 -13.76 3.79 -9.25
N GLU A 119 -12.60 3.98 -8.62
CA GLU A 119 -11.33 4.26 -9.30
C GLU A 119 -10.17 3.63 -8.53
N PHE A 120 -8.98 3.67 -9.12
CA PHE A 120 -7.74 3.11 -8.58
C PHE A 120 -7.57 3.40 -7.09
N VAL A 121 -7.09 2.40 -6.34
CA VAL A 121 -6.83 2.51 -4.91
C VAL A 121 -5.34 2.72 -4.69
N SER A 122 -4.97 3.96 -4.39
CA SER A 122 -3.58 4.43 -4.31
C SER A 122 -2.91 4.15 -2.97
N GLU A 123 -3.69 4.05 -1.90
CA GLU A 123 -3.18 3.99 -0.53
C GLU A 123 -3.92 2.94 0.30
N LEU A 124 -3.15 2.23 1.13
CA LEU A 124 -3.65 1.26 2.09
C LEU A 124 -2.97 1.51 3.44
N PHE A 125 -3.76 1.57 4.50
CA PHE A 125 -3.27 1.77 5.85
C PHE A 125 -4.00 0.87 6.84
N ILE A 126 -3.26 0.02 7.54
CA ILE A 126 -3.78 -0.80 8.65
C ILE A 126 -3.40 -0.10 9.96
N PRO A 127 -4.37 0.43 10.73
CA PRO A 127 -4.07 1.07 12.00
C PRO A 127 -3.46 0.07 12.98
N PRO A 128 -2.29 0.36 13.60
CA PRO A 128 -1.65 -0.58 14.53
C PRO A 128 -2.53 -0.97 15.72
N ASN A 129 -3.36 -0.05 16.21
CA ASN A 129 -4.26 -0.26 17.36
C ASN A 129 -5.57 -0.98 16.99
N HIS A 130 -5.87 -1.12 15.69
CA HIS A 130 -7.08 -1.76 15.18
C HIS A 130 -6.72 -2.73 14.05
N PRO A 131 -6.07 -3.86 14.38
CA PRO A 131 -5.46 -4.76 13.40
C PRO A 131 -6.46 -5.45 12.45
N GLN A 132 -7.76 -5.37 12.72
CA GLN A 132 -8.86 -5.85 11.87
C GLN A 132 -9.38 -4.79 10.87
N LEU A 133 -8.95 -3.54 11.03
CA LEU A 133 -9.40 -2.42 10.20
C LEU A 133 -8.39 -2.12 9.10
N LEU A 134 -8.92 -1.66 7.97
CA LEU A 134 -8.14 -1.12 6.87
C LEU A 134 -8.75 0.22 6.47
N VAL A 135 -7.91 1.21 6.25
CA VAL A 135 -8.27 2.45 5.57
C VAL A 135 -7.68 2.42 4.17
N SER A 136 -8.50 2.70 3.17
CA SER A 136 -8.05 2.86 1.79
C SER A 136 -8.35 4.26 1.27
N GLY A 137 -7.47 4.75 0.40
CA GLY A 137 -7.64 6.00 -0.34
C GLY A 137 -7.65 5.74 -1.84
N SER A 138 -8.51 6.46 -2.57
CA SER A 138 -8.73 6.24 -4.00
C SER A 138 -8.73 7.53 -4.82
N GLY A 139 -8.55 7.35 -6.14
CA GLY A 139 -8.84 8.36 -7.14
C GLY A 139 -10.31 8.78 -7.19
N ASP A 140 -11.24 8.01 -6.62
CA ASP A 140 -12.67 8.37 -6.60
C ASP A 140 -13.00 9.52 -5.62
N GLY A 141 -12.00 10.00 -4.89
CA GLY A 141 -12.11 11.10 -3.92
C GLY A 141 -12.59 10.64 -2.55
N THR A 142 -12.67 9.33 -2.30
CA THR A 142 -13.14 8.77 -1.03
C THR A 142 -12.03 8.13 -0.21
N LEU A 143 -12.21 8.18 1.11
CA LEU A 143 -11.59 7.26 2.05
C LEU A 143 -12.61 6.21 2.44
N ARG A 144 -12.20 4.94 2.49
CA ARG A 144 -13.07 3.86 2.97
C ARG A 144 -12.43 3.13 4.13
N LEU A 145 -13.25 2.82 5.13
CA LEU A 145 -12.89 2.01 6.28
C LEU A 145 -13.52 0.63 6.13
N TRP A 146 -12.72 -0.41 6.31
CA TRP A 146 -13.13 -1.79 6.11
C TRP A 146 -12.87 -2.64 7.34
N ASP A 147 -13.75 -3.62 7.58
CA ASP A 147 -13.35 -4.89 8.18
C ASP A 147 -12.78 -5.75 7.04
N PHE A 148 -11.47 -5.67 6.84
CA PHE A 148 -10.86 -6.17 5.61
C PHE A 148 -10.87 -7.70 5.53
N THR A 149 -10.79 -8.39 6.67
CA THR A 149 -10.88 -9.86 6.71
C THR A 149 -12.24 -10.39 6.29
N ARG A 150 -13.28 -9.56 6.42
CA ARG A 150 -14.64 -9.88 5.96
C ARG A 150 -15.00 -9.23 4.62
N GLY A 151 -14.11 -8.42 4.04
CA GLY A 151 -14.39 -7.62 2.85
C GLY A 151 -15.53 -6.61 3.05
N LYS A 152 -15.84 -6.24 4.29
CA LYS A 152 -17.03 -5.43 4.62
C LYS A 152 -16.66 -3.96 4.77
N GLU A 153 -17.31 -3.11 3.99
CA GLU A 153 -17.26 -1.66 4.20
C GLU A 153 -17.98 -1.28 5.50
N LEU A 154 -17.30 -0.49 6.33
CA LEU A 154 -17.83 0.06 7.57
C LEU A 154 -18.18 1.54 7.43
N HIS A 155 -17.40 2.28 6.65
CA HIS A 155 -17.61 3.70 6.42
C HIS A 155 -17.00 4.15 5.09
N CYS A 156 -17.65 5.11 4.45
CA CYS A 156 -17.16 5.82 3.27
C CYS A 156 -17.23 7.33 3.56
N CYS A 157 -16.09 8.00 3.43
CA CYS A 157 -15.96 9.44 3.60
C CYS A 157 -15.62 10.08 2.26
N ASP A 158 -16.55 10.86 1.71
CA ASP A 158 -16.31 11.66 0.51
C ASP A 158 -15.60 12.96 0.87
N LEU A 159 -14.31 13.04 0.52
CA LEU A 159 -13.49 14.19 0.87
C LEU A 159 -13.92 15.46 0.14
N ARG A 160 -14.61 15.34 -1.00
CA ARG A 160 -15.14 16.49 -1.74
C ARG A 160 -16.24 17.22 -0.96
N SER A 161 -16.91 16.52 -0.03
CA SER A 161 -17.94 17.10 0.84
C SER A 161 -17.38 17.90 2.02
N LEU A 162 -16.09 17.71 2.34
CA LEU A 162 -15.42 18.34 3.48
C LEU A 162 -14.77 19.69 3.14
N GLU A 163 -14.72 20.09 1.87
CA GLU A 163 -14.12 21.36 1.44
C GLU A 163 -15.17 22.48 1.30
N PRO A 164 -15.30 23.43 2.26
CA PRO A 164 -16.21 24.58 2.10
C PRO A 164 -15.72 25.67 1.13
N TRP A 165 -14.55 25.52 0.50
CA TRP A 165 -13.88 26.57 -0.28
C TRP A 165 -14.12 26.52 -1.80
N CYS A 166 -14.94 25.59 -2.28
CA CYS A 166 -15.31 25.50 -3.70
C CYS A 166 -16.42 26.48 -4.11
N ARG A 167 -16.22 27.79 -3.90
CA ARG A 167 -16.98 28.83 -4.61
C ARG A 167 -16.21 29.23 -5.88
N GLY A 168 -16.22 28.36 -6.88
CA GLY A 168 -15.59 28.62 -8.17
C GLY A 168 -15.66 27.39 -9.04
N SER A 169 -16.48 27.45 -10.09
CA SER A 169 -16.81 26.40 -11.03
C SER A 169 -15.59 25.64 -11.58
N GLU A 170 -15.50 24.38 -11.22
CA GLU A 170 -15.12 23.21 -12.01
C GLU A 170 -15.13 22.02 -11.04
N GLU A 171 -15.77 20.90 -11.38
CA GLU A 171 -15.75 19.65 -10.60
C GLU A 171 -14.30 19.16 -10.48
N ARG A 172 -13.58 19.65 -9.49
CA ARG A 172 -12.19 19.27 -9.26
C ARG A 172 -12.19 17.89 -8.63
N GLN A 173 -11.89 16.88 -9.45
CA GLN A 173 -11.69 15.53 -8.95
C GLN A 173 -10.42 15.49 -8.09
N VAL A 174 -10.61 15.17 -6.82
CA VAL A 174 -9.56 15.01 -5.81
C VAL A 174 -9.19 13.53 -5.75
N ALA A 175 -7.89 13.22 -5.73
CA ALA A 175 -7.39 11.87 -5.51
C ALA A 175 -6.63 11.81 -4.19
N VAL A 176 -6.87 10.77 -3.39
CA VAL A 176 -6.05 10.51 -2.21
C VAL A 176 -4.67 10.04 -2.68
N VAL A 177 -3.61 10.67 -2.18
CA VAL A 177 -2.23 10.35 -2.58
C VAL A 177 -1.42 9.77 -1.43
N ARG A 178 -1.65 10.18 -0.18
CA ARG A 178 -1.00 9.58 0.99
C ARG A 178 -1.93 9.55 2.19
N ILE A 179 -1.83 8.48 2.98
CA ILE A 179 -2.44 8.39 4.32
C ILE A 179 -1.30 8.24 5.33
N THR A 180 -1.30 9.08 6.36
CA THR A 180 -0.38 8.96 7.50
C THR A 180 -1.15 9.03 8.81
N HIS A 181 -0.57 8.52 9.88
CA HIS A 181 -1.22 8.44 11.20
C HIS A 181 -0.33 9.06 12.28
N SER A 182 -0.97 9.60 13.31
CA SER A 182 -0.29 9.99 14.54
C SER A 182 -0.04 8.78 15.43
N LEU A 183 1.13 8.73 16.09
CA LEU A 183 1.44 7.69 17.08
C LEU A 183 0.83 7.99 18.47
N GLN A 184 0.40 9.24 18.71
CA GLN A 184 -0.10 9.70 20.01
C GLN A 184 -1.64 9.80 20.06
N GLY A 185 -2.34 9.44 18.99
CA GLY A 185 -3.81 9.41 18.94
C GLY A 185 -4.34 8.79 17.65
N ASP A 186 -5.65 8.50 17.61
CA ASP A 186 -6.32 7.86 16.47
C ASP A 186 -6.66 8.87 15.35
N TYR A 187 -5.68 9.70 14.98
CA TYR A 187 -5.81 10.70 13.93
C TYR A 187 -5.12 10.25 12.66
N LEU A 188 -5.81 10.43 11.53
CA LEU A 188 -5.28 10.26 10.19
C LEU A 188 -5.10 11.62 9.54
N ALA A 189 -3.94 11.84 8.92
CA ALA A 189 -3.73 12.94 8.00
C ALA A 189 -3.70 12.39 6.59
N VAL A 190 -4.43 13.05 5.70
CA VAL A 190 -4.61 12.60 4.32
C VAL A 190 -4.14 13.71 3.39
N LEU A 191 -3.20 13.36 2.53
CA LEU A 191 -2.75 14.24 1.46
C LEU A 191 -3.52 13.90 0.21
N CYS A 192 -4.15 14.92 -0.36
CA CYS A 192 -4.89 14.82 -1.60
C CYS A 192 -4.23 15.68 -2.67
N ASP A 193 -4.30 15.23 -3.93
CA ASP A 193 -3.85 16.00 -5.08
C ASP A 193 -4.99 16.18 -6.08
N LYS A 194 -4.90 17.23 -6.89
CA LYS A 194 -5.79 17.44 -8.02
C LYS A 194 -5.43 16.43 -9.09
N LYS A 195 -6.43 15.77 -9.68
CA LYS A 195 -6.17 14.98 -10.88
C LYS A 195 -5.62 15.88 -11.98
N SER A 196 -4.38 15.64 -12.38
CA SER A 196 -3.87 16.18 -13.65
C SER A 196 -4.70 15.58 -14.78
N GLN A 197 -5.34 16.44 -15.59
CA GLN A 197 -5.94 15.97 -16.84
C GLN A 197 -4.83 15.39 -17.73
N LYS A 198 -5.03 14.13 -18.14
CA LYS A 198 -4.21 13.28 -19.04
C LYS A 198 -3.21 12.38 -18.33
N ILE A 199 -3.42 11.07 -18.46
CA ILE A 199 -2.73 10.21 -19.44
C ILE A 199 -3.78 9.23 -20.00
N GLN A 200 -4.21 9.45 -21.25
CA GLN A 200 -4.64 8.34 -22.11
C GLN A 200 -3.36 7.59 -22.48
N ILE A 201 -3.31 6.30 -22.16
CA ILE A 201 -2.30 5.37 -22.70
C ILE A 201 -2.86 4.81 -24.00
#